data_AF-A0A3A8KHB6-F1
#
_entry.id   AF-A0A3A8KHB6-F1
#
_cell.length_a   1.000
_cell.length_b   1.000
_cell.length_c   1.000
_cell.angle_alpha   90.00
_cell.angle_beta   90.00
_cell.angle_gamma   90.00
#
_symmetry.space_group_name_H-M   'P 1'
#
loop_
_entity.id
_entity.type
_entity.pdbx_description
1 polymer ?
#
loop_
_entity_poly.entity_id
_entity_poly.type
_entity_poly.pdbx_seq_one_letter_code
_entity_poly.pdbx_strand_id
1 'polypeptide(L)'
;MEHLVRSLSKFLPSQLDGLLENARFKDGATALQRLADPGHVKNALERMSPEEAGWLADLLTERWSQIANVELDPEVAIVAPEELWIGAEPVRLMLSLAAVGLDEGFEALWEGAVLPGPPSSKATLLAKPPEGKAPEVARVRAQVRASVKGERGVFIAQVQIALRRPVVVVSDDRRRLLAQDQSGRPAVGCRLEIGSEVHLTGPGGLVELEVPAPSGVSLKLEGIPAGRISGGKP
;
A
#
# COMPACT_ATOMS: atom_id res chain seq x y z
N MET A 1 4.38 11.80 3.41
CA MET A 1 4.19 13.26 3.46
C MET A 1 3.74 13.75 4.84
N GLU A 2 2.63 13.26 5.40
CA GLU A 2 2.16 13.67 6.75
C GLU A 2 3.23 13.54 7.84
N HIS A 3 3.89 12.39 7.90
CA HIS A 3 5.02 12.12 8.80
C HIS A 3 6.15 13.15 8.68
N LEU A 4 6.50 13.52 7.45
CA LEU A 4 7.56 14.49 7.16
C LEU A 4 7.18 15.88 7.68
N VAL A 5 5.96 16.34 7.41
CA VAL A 5 5.48 17.65 7.86
C VAL A 5 5.44 17.73 9.39
N ARG A 6 4.93 16.69 10.04
CA ARG A 6 4.93 16.59 11.51
C ARG A 6 6.36 16.68 12.07
N SER A 7 7.28 15.90 11.52
CA SER A 7 8.68 15.91 11.94
C SER A 7 9.34 17.26 11.71
N LEU A 8 9.14 17.87 10.53
CA LEU A 8 9.68 19.17 10.16
C LEU A 8 9.20 20.25 11.13
N SER A 9 7.91 20.26 11.46
CA SER A 9 7.35 21.21 12.43
C SER A 9 7.89 21.05 13.85
N LYS A 10 8.32 19.84 14.20
CA LYS A 10 8.79 19.49 15.54
C LYS A 10 10.28 19.78 15.71
N PHE A 11 11.11 19.38 14.75
CA PHE A 11 12.57 19.40 14.87
C PHE A 11 13.20 20.65 14.24
N LEU A 12 12.68 21.16 13.13
CA LEU A 12 13.30 22.31 12.46
C LEU A 12 13.34 23.57 13.35
N PRO A 13 12.30 23.91 14.16
CA PRO A 13 12.36 25.10 15.01
C PRO A 13 13.48 25.08 16.05
N SER A 14 13.76 23.92 16.66
CA SER A 14 14.85 23.81 17.64
C SER A 14 16.23 23.83 16.98
N GLN A 15 16.35 23.34 15.75
CA GLN A 15 17.59 23.41 14.97
C GLN A 15 17.91 24.84 14.48
N LEU A 16 16.88 25.69 14.34
CA LEU A 16 16.99 27.09 13.95
C LEU A 16 16.78 28.05 15.14
N ASP A 17 16.94 27.56 16.36
CA ASP A 17 16.76 28.36 17.56
C ASP A 17 17.67 29.60 17.55
N GLY A 18 17.20 30.70 18.12
CA GLY A 18 17.83 32.03 18.03
C GLY A 18 17.69 32.74 16.67
N LEU A 19 17.67 32.03 15.54
CA LEU A 19 17.36 32.66 14.23
C LEU A 19 15.88 33.03 14.16
N LEU A 20 14.99 32.14 14.61
CA LEU A 20 13.54 32.34 14.59
C LEU A 20 13.05 33.45 15.55
N GLU A 21 13.88 33.88 16.50
CA GLU A 21 13.60 35.02 17.37
C GLU A 21 13.60 36.36 16.61
N ASN A 22 14.23 36.41 15.43
CA ASN A 22 14.22 37.60 14.60
C ASN A 22 12.84 37.80 13.96
N ALA A 23 12.27 38.99 14.15
CA ALA A 23 10.94 39.36 13.65
C ALA A 23 10.74 39.08 12.15
N ARG A 24 11.81 39.11 11.33
CA ARG A 24 11.75 38.80 9.88
C ARG A 24 11.32 37.36 9.57
N PHE A 25 11.43 36.42 10.50
CA PHE A 25 11.07 35.01 10.31
C PHE A 25 9.76 34.61 10.99
N LYS A 26 9.09 35.56 11.66
CA LYS A 26 7.84 35.31 12.39
C LYS A 26 6.74 34.72 11.51
N ASP A 27 6.61 35.23 10.28
CA ASP A 27 5.62 34.74 9.32
C ASP A 27 5.93 33.32 8.86
N GLY A 28 7.21 32.99 8.65
CA GLY A 28 7.66 31.65 8.28
C GLY A 28 7.41 30.62 9.41
N ALA A 29 7.74 30.97 10.65
CA ALA A 29 7.45 30.13 11.82
C ALA A 29 5.94 29.89 11.98
N THR A 30 5.12 30.93 11.77
CA THR A 30 3.65 30.82 11.83
C THR A 30 3.11 29.95 10.69
N ALA A 31 3.64 30.09 9.48
CA ALA A 31 3.25 29.27 8.34
C ALA A 31 3.59 27.79 8.57
N LEU A 32 4.76 27.50 9.13
CA LEU A 32 5.16 26.14 9.48
C LEU A 32 4.22 25.51 10.51
N GLN A 33 3.83 26.26 11.54
CA GLN A 33 2.86 25.78 12.53
C GLN A 33 1.49 25.49 11.93
N ARG A 34 1.01 26.31 10.99
CA ARG A 34 -0.27 26.05 10.28
C ARG A 34 -0.18 24.82 9.39
N LEU A 35 0.97 24.62 8.75
CA LEU A 35 1.24 23.44 7.94
C LEU A 35 1.32 22.18 8.82
N ALA A 36 1.74 22.30 10.07
CA ALA A 36 1.81 21.19 11.03
C ALA A 36 0.45 20.73 11.57
N ASP A 37 -0.62 21.49 11.33
CA ASP A 37 -1.95 21.14 11.80
C ASP A 37 -2.41 19.82 11.13
N PRO A 38 -2.69 18.75 11.92
CA PRO A 38 -3.03 17.44 11.35
C PRO A 38 -4.28 17.47 10.46
N GLY A 39 -5.25 18.33 10.77
CA GLY A 39 -6.46 18.48 9.97
C GLY A 39 -6.17 19.12 8.62
N HIS A 40 -5.33 20.16 8.58
CA HIS A 40 -4.94 20.80 7.33
C HIS A 40 -4.10 19.88 6.43
N VAL A 41 -3.12 19.17 7.00
CA VAL A 41 -2.27 18.24 6.23
C VAL A 41 -3.11 17.11 5.63
N LYS A 42 -3.97 16.50 6.45
CA LYS A 42 -4.84 15.42 5.99
C LYS A 42 -5.75 15.87 4.83
N ASN A 43 -6.42 17.01 4.99
CA ASN A 43 -7.30 17.55 3.94
C ASN A 43 -6.54 17.91 2.65
N ALA A 44 -5.29 18.36 2.76
CA ALA A 44 -4.46 18.64 1.59
C ALA A 44 -4.06 17.36 0.88
N LEU A 45 -3.65 16.32 1.62
CA LEU A 45 -3.24 15.03 1.07
C LEU A 45 -4.39 14.29 0.38
N GLU A 46 -5.61 14.36 0.93
CA GLU A 46 -6.79 13.75 0.30
C GLU A 46 -7.13 14.34 -1.08
N ARG A 47 -6.58 15.51 -1.42
CA ARG A 47 -6.79 16.20 -2.70
C ARG A 47 -5.62 16.07 -3.67
N MET A 48 -4.48 15.54 -3.21
CA MET A 48 -3.27 15.37 -4.01
C MET A 48 -3.20 13.96 -4.57
N SER A 49 -2.59 13.81 -5.74
CA SER A 49 -2.21 12.47 -6.21
C SER A 49 -1.01 11.95 -5.39
N PRO A 50 -0.78 10.64 -5.34
CA PRO A 50 0.40 10.06 -4.69
C PRO A 50 1.72 10.60 -5.27
N GLU A 51 1.78 10.83 -6.58
CA GLU A 51 2.95 11.36 -7.26
C GLU A 51 3.24 12.81 -6.83
N GLU A 52 2.19 13.63 -6.75
CA GLU A 52 2.30 15.02 -6.29
C GLU A 52 2.73 15.10 -4.82
N ALA A 53 2.14 14.25 -3.97
CA ALA A 53 2.51 14.16 -2.56
C ALA A 53 3.96 13.66 -2.39
N GLY A 54 4.41 12.74 -3.25
CA GLY A 54 5.80 12.26 -3.30
C GLY A 54 6.77 13.37 -3.68
N TRP A 55 6.52 14.05 -4.80
CA TRP A 55 7.33 15.18 -5.25
C TRP A 55 7.46 16.28 -4.18
N LEU A 56 6.36 16.63 -3.51
CA LEU A 56 6.37 17.65 -2.46
C LEU A 56 7.17 17.19 -1.24
N ALA A 57 7.07 15.90 -0.87
CA ALA A 57 7.86 15.34 0.21
C ALA A 57 9.36 15.39 -0.09
N ASP A 58 9.75 15.06 -1.32
CA ASP A 58 11.14 15.13 -1.78
C ASP A 58 11.65 16.57 -1.73
N LEU A 59 10.88 17.53 -2.25
CA LEU A 59 11.23 18.94 -2.23
C LEU A 59 11.41 19.49 -0.81
N LEU A 60 10.49 19.17 0.11
CA LEU A 60 10.61 19.62 1.50
C LEU A 60 11.81 19.00 2.21
N THR A 61 12.10 17.73 1.94
CA THR A 61 13.28 17.04 2.48
C THR A 61 14.56 17.67 1.95
N GLU A 62 14.63 17.97 0.65
CA GLU A 62 15.75 18.65 0.03
C GLU A 62 15.97 20.03 0.68
N ARG A 63 14.91 20.84 0.81
CA ARG A 63 14.99 22.18 1.41
C ARG A 63 15.38 22.15 2.87
N TRP A 64 14.87 21.19 3.64
CA TRP A 64 15.28 21.00 5.02
C TRP A 64 16.78 20.67 5.09
N SER A 65 17.27 19.71 4.30
CA SER A 65 18.68 19.32 4.34
C SER A 65 19.66 20.45 3.97
N GLN A 66 19.20 21.47 3.23
CA GLN A 66 19.99 22.67 2.92
C GLN A 66 20.17 23.63 4.11
N ILE A 67 19.28 23.60 5.10
CA ILE A 67 19.26 24.57 6.21
C ILE A 67 19.51 23.94 7.58
N ALA A 68 19.27 22.63 7.73
CA ALA A 68 19.50 21.88 8.96
C ALA A 68 19.58 20.37 8.70
N ASN A 69 19.94 19.59 9.72
CA ASN A 69 19.92 18.13 9.61
C ASN A 69 18.48 17.62 9.58
N VAL A 70 18.16 16.75 8.62
CA VAL A 70 16.82 16.13 8.55
C VAL A 70 16.68 15.14 9.71
N GLU A 71 15.75 15.42 10.63
CA GLU A 71 15.40 14.54 11.74
C GLU A 71 13.93 14.14 11.63
N LEU A 72 13.66 12.83 11.54
CA LEU A 72 12.31 12.31 11.44
C LEU A 72 11.88 11.69 12.76
N ASP A 73 10.59 11.83 13.10
CA ASP A 73 10.03 11.08 14.22
C ASP A 73 10.21 9.58 13.95
N PRO A 74 10.45 8.74 14.97
CA PRO A 74 10.51 7.30 14.75
C PRO A 74 9.12 6.78 14.34
N GLU A 75 9.06 6.07 13.22
CA GLU A 75 7.81 5.47 12.72
C GLU A 75 8.09 4.13 12.03
N VAL A 76 7.10 3.24 12.07
CA VAL A 76 7.16 1.94 11.41
C VAL A 76 5.83 1.63 10.74
N ALA A 77 5.90 1.12 9.51
CA ALA A 77 4.74 0.75 8.71
C ALA A 77 4.93 -0.65 8.12
N ILE A 78 3.82 -1.36 7.90
CA ILE A 78 3.82 -2.61 7.15
C ILE A 78 3.68 -2.25 5.67
N VAL A 79 4.65 -2.67 4.86
CA VAL A 79 4.57 -2.56 3.40
C VAL A 79 3.71 -3.73 2.91
N ALA A 80 2.50 -3.40 2.47
CA ALA A 80 1.50 -4.34 1.97
C ALA A 80 0.67 -3.67 0.86
N PRO A 81 0.08 -4.45 -0.06
CA PRO A 81 -0.92 -3.94 -0.97
C PRO A 81 -2.19 -3.57 -0.20
N GLU A 82 -2.95 -2.59 -0.71
CA GLU A 82 -4.25 -2.23 -0.15
C GLU A 82 -5.31 -3.32 -0.39
N GLU A 83 -5.23 -3.97 -1.54
CA GLU A 83 -6.11 -5.08 -1.92
C GLU A 83 -5.38 -6.21 -2.61
N LEU A 84 -5.93 -7.41 -2.50
CA LEU A 84 -5.45 -8.64 -3.12
C LEU A 84 -6.60 -9.36 -3.82
N TRP A 85 -6.39 -9.70 -5.08
CA TRP A 85 -7.34 -10.44 -5.90
C TRP A 85 -7.01 -11.93 -5.88
N ILE A 86 -7.76 -12.70 -5.08
CA ILE A 86 -7.49 -14.11 -4.79
C ILE A 86 -8.46 -15.01 -5.54
N GLY A 87 -7.94 -15.76 -6.49
CA GLY A 87 -8.65 -16.84 -7.17
C GLY A 87 -9.00 -18.04 -6.27
N ALA A 88 -8.96 -19.25 -6.81
CA ALA A 88 -9.44 -20.44 -6.09
C ALA A 88 -8.52 -20.96 -4.98
N GLU A 89 -7.24 -20.56 -4.98
CA GLU A 89 -6.23 -21.10 -4.07
C GLU A 89 -5.69 -20.03 -3.11
N PRO A 90 -5.33 -20.39 -1.87
CA PRO A 90 -4.67 -19.47 -0.95
C PRO A 90 -3.33 -18.96 -1.47
N VAL A 91 -3.02 -17.72 -1.15
CA VAL A 91 -1.81 -17.04 -1.60
C VAL A 91 -0.93 -16.73 -0.41
N ARG A 92 0.38 -16.86 -0.63
CA ARG A 92 1.41 -16.45 0.33
C ARG A 92 2.08 -15.19 -0.19
N LEU A 93 1.95 -14.10 0.57
CA LEU A 93 2.57 -12.83 0.24
C LEU A 93 3.59 -12.46 1.31
N MET A 94 4.80 -12.10 0.89
CA MET A 94 5.81 -11.57 1.80
C MET A 94 5.44 -10.12 2.16
N LEU A 95 5.30 -9.87 3.46
CA LEU A 95 5.19 -8.53 4.03
C LEU A 95 6.54 -8.13 4.64
N SER A 96 6.84 -6.85 4.60
CA SER A 96 8.04 -6.28 5.23
C SER A 96 7.68 -5.04 6.04
N LEU A 97 8.55 -4.69 6.99
CA LEU A 97 8.48 -3.41 7.67
C LEU A 97 9.29 -2.36 6.94
N ALA A 98 8.73 -1.17 6.79
CA ALA A 98 9.47 0.05 6.52
C ALA A 98 9.58 0.81 7.84
N ALA A 99 10.79 1.22 8.20
CA ALA A 99 11.07 1.96 9.42
C ALA A 99 11.81 3.26 9.08
N VAL A 100 11.50 4.30 9.83
CA VAL A 100 12.15 5.61 9.76
C VAL A 100 12.58 6.00 11.15
N GLY A 101 13.82 6.47 11.31
CA GLY A 101 14.34 6.95 12.60
C GLY A 101 14.62 5.86 13.66
N LEU A 102 14.59 4.58 13.29
CA LEU A 102 14.94 3.45 14.17
C LEU A 102 16.39 2.99 13.90
N ASP A 103 17.07 2.56 14.96
CA ASP A 103 18.38 1.91 14.87
C ASP A 103 18.25 0.54 14.15
N GLU A 104 19.33 0.05 13.53
CA GLU A 104 19.35 -1.26 12.85
C GLU A 104 19.10 -2.43 13.81
N GLY A 105 18.68 -3.58 13.25
CA GLY A 105 18.50 -4.81 14.01
C GLY A 105 17.17 -4.90 14.78
N PHE A 106 16.18 -4.09 14.41
CA PHE A 106 14.82 -4.22 14.94
C PHE A 106 14.16 -5.52 14.49
N GLU A 107 13.35 -6.10 15.37
CA GLU A 107 12.56 -7.30 15.10
C GLU A 107 11.10 -7.04 15.47
N ALA A 108 10.20 -7.78 14.83
CA ALA A 108 8.79 -7.67 15.13
C ALA A 108 8.12 -9.01 15.43
N LEU A 109 7.25 -8.99 16.43
CA LEU A 109 6.27 -10.03 16.67
C LEU A 109 5.04 -9.75 15.81
N TRP A 110 4.69 -10.69 14.94
CA TRP A 110 3.59 -10.53 14.01
C TRP A 110 2.33 -11.23 14.50
N GLU A 111 1.18 -10.58 14.30
CA GLU A 111 -0.14 -11.03 14.73
C GLU A 111 -1.16 -10.88 13.60
N GLY A 112 -2.22 -11.69 13.64
CA GLY A 112 -3.33 -11.63 12.69
C GLY A 112 -3.19 -12.62 11.52
N ALA A 113 -3.47 -12.17 10.30
CA ALA A 113 -3.57 -13.01 9.09
C ALA A 113 -2.21 -13.50 8.52
N VAL A 114 -1.17 -13.58 9.34
CA VAL A 114 0.17 -14.05 8.95
C VAL A 114 0.42 -15.46 9.46
N LEU A 115 1.36 -16.16 8.81
CA LEU A 115 1.87 -17.41 9.32
C LEU A 115 2.65 -17.18 10.63
N PRO A 116 2.47 -18.03 11.66
CA PRO A 116 3.27 -17.96 12.87
C PRO A 116 4.76 -18.14 12.55
N GLY A 117 5.60 -17.37 13.23
CA GLY A 117 7.05 -17.43 13.03
C GLY A 117 7.79 -16.75 14.18
N PRO A 118 9.12 -16.89 14.21
CA PRO A 118 9.96 -16.15 15.15
C PRO A 118 9.88 -14.63 14.87
N PRO A 119 10.30 -13.79 15.83
CA PRO A 119 10.46 -12.36 15.59
C PRO A 119 11.31 -12.09 14.34
N SER A 120 10.84 -11.19 13.48
CA SER A 120 11.51 -10.86 12.22
C SER A 120 11.02 -9.54 11.67
N SER A 121 11.82 -8.88 10.83
CA SER A 121 11.39 -7.69 10.07
C SER A 121 10.46 -8.01 8.88
N LYS A 122 10.23 -9.30 8.62
CA LYS A 122 9.36 -9.82 7.55
C LYS A 122 8.38 -10.85 8.10
N ALA A 123 7.23 -10.97 7.46
CA ALA A 123 6.25 -12.02 7.72
C ALA A 123 5.63 -12.50 6.41
N THR A 124 5.02 -13.69 6.45
CA THR A 124 4.23 -14.21 5.32
C THR A 124 2.76 -14.10 5.64
N LEU A 125 2.03 -13.26 4.90
CA LEU A 125 0.58 -13.25 4.89
C LEU A 125 0.09 -14.56 4.26
N LEU A 126 -0.86 -15.24 4.91
CA LEU A 126 -1.62 -16.33 4.31
C LEU A 126 -3.02 -15.82 3.97
N ALA A 127 -3.21 -15.39 2.73
CA ALA A 127 -4.48 -14.87 2.27
C ALA A 127 -5.32 -16.01 1.68
N LYS A 128 -6.49 -16.25 2.27
CA LYS A 128 -7.43 -17.29 1.79
C LYS A 128 -8.48 -16.67 0.87
N PRO A 129 -8.96 -17.41 -0.15
CA PRO A 129 -10.08 -16.95 -0.96
C PRO A 129 -11.29 -16.66 -0.06
N PRO A 130 -11.99 -15.53 -0.27
CA PRO A 130 -13.24 -15.25 0.43
C PRO A 130 -14.27 -16.36 0.21
N GLU A 131 -14.93 -16.80 1.28
CA GLU A 131 -15.93 -17.88 1.20
C GLU A 131 -17.23 -17.39 0.55
N GLY A 132 -17.54 -16.10 0.72
CA GLY A 132 -18.76 -15.46 0.25
C GLY A 132 -18.61 -14.57 -1.00
N LYS A 133 -19.64 -13.75 -1.25
CA LYS A 133 -19.64 -12.73 -2.31
C LYS A 133 -19.02 -11.40 -1.87
N ALA A 134 -18.96 -11.17 -0.57
CA ALA A 134 -18.41 -9.95 0.01
C ALA A 134 -16.88 -10.03 0.09
N PRO A 135 -16.17 -8.90 -0.05
CA PRO A 135 -14.74 -8.86 0.24
C PRO A 135 -14.49 -9.18 1.71
N GLU A 136 -13.44 -9.95 1.99
CA GLU A 136 -12.95 -10.19 3.33
C GLU A 136 -11.79 -9.24 3.66
N VAL A 137 -11.44 -9.10 4.94
CA VAL A 137 -10.34 -8.23 5.37
C VAL A 137 -9.32 -9.04 6.13
N ALA A 138 -8.09 -9.11 5.59
CA ALA A 138 -6.94 -9.60 6.32
C ALA A 138 -6.37 -8.48 7.19
N ARG A 139 -6.46 -8.65 8.52
CA ARG A 139 -5.87 -7.73 9.49
C ARG A 139 -4.50 -8.24 9.89
N VAL A 140 -3.48 -7.39 9.79
CA VAL A 140 -2.11 -7.71 10.18
C VAL A 140 -1.60 -6.65 11.13
N ARG A 141 -0.92 -7.10 12.18
CA ARG A 141 -0.27 -6.24 13.17
C ARG A 141 1.16 -6.71 13.41
N ALA A 142 2.06 -5.76 13.59
CA ALA A 142 3.44 -6.00 13.98
C ALA A 142 3.75 -5.21 15.26
N GLN A 143 4.20 -5.90 16.30
CA GLN A 143 4.79 -5.27 17.49
C GLN A 143 6.31 -5.24 17.31
N VAL A 144 6.86 -4.06 17.05
CA VAL A 144 8.25 -3.86 16.66
C VAL A 144 9.05 -3.45 17.89
N ARG A 145 10.03 -4.28 18.26
CA ARG A 145 11.00 -3.97 19.31
C ARG A 145 12.21 -3.36 18.63
N ALA A 146 12.48 -2.11 18.93
CA ALA A 146 13.55 -1.34 18.30
C ALA A 146 14.25 -0.44 19.31
N SER A 147 15.34 0.17 18.90
CA SER A 147 15.99 1.24 19.65
C SER A 147 15.98 2.52 18.83
N VAL A 148 15.97 3.67 19.51
CA VAL A 148 16.12 5.01 18.90
C VAL A 148 17.23 5.71 19.65
N LYS A 149 18.35 6.02 18.98
CA LYS A 149 19.51 6.65 19.61
C LYS A 149 19.99 5.86 20.86
N GLY A 150 19.89 4.52 20.81
CA GLY A 150 20.29 3.62 21.89
C GLY A 150 19.23 3.36 22.97
N GLU A 151 18.08 4.03 22.95
CA GLU A 151 16.98 3.80 23.89
C GLU A 151 15.98 2.80 23.34
N ARG A 152 15.68 1.74 24.09
CA ARG A 152 14.76 0.68 23.66
C ARG A 152 13.31 1.12 23.79
N GLY A 153 12.52 0.81 22.75
CA GLY A 153 11.09 1.08 22.69
C GLY A 153 10.30 -0.02 21.98
N VAL A 154 8.97 0.09 22.06
CA VAL A 154 8.03 -0.76 21.32
C VAL A 154 7.15 0.11 20.45
N PHE A 155 7.11 -0.20 19.16
CA PHE A 155 6.30 0.47 18.16
C PHE A 155 5.27 -0.51 17.59
N ILE A 156 4.13 0.01 17.11
CA ILE A 156 3.06 -0.81 16.56
C ILE A 156 2.78 -0.37 15.13
N ALA A 157 2.85 -1.31 14.20
CA ALA A 157 2.34 -1.12 12.84
C ALA A 157 1.12 -2.00 12.62
N GLN A 158 0.14 -1.50 11.87
CA GLN A 158 -1.09 -2.22 11.54
C GLN A 158 -1.50 -1.91 10.11
N VAL A 159 -2.02 -2.93 9.41
CA VAL A 159 -2.60 -2.77 8.07
C VAL A 159 -3.81 -3.67 7.92
N GLN A 160 -4.75 -3.24 7.08
CA GLN A 160 -5.89 -4.01 6.63
C GLN A 160 -5.79 -4.19 5.12
N ILE A 161 -5.86 -5.43 4.66
CA ILE A 161 -5.75 -5.77 3.25
C ILE A 161 -7.10 -6.33 2.81
N ALA A 162 -7.73 -5.72 1.80
CA ALA A 162 -8.98 -6.23 1.25
C ALA A 162 -8.72 -7.47 0.39
N LEU A 163 -9.40 -8.57 0.69
CA LEU A 163 -9.32 -9.81 -0.08
C LEU A 163 -10.55 -9.92 -0.98
N ARG A 164 -10.32 -9.94 -2.29
CA ARG A 164 -11.39 -9.98 -3.31
C ARG A 164 -11.32 -11.27 -4.08
N ARG A 165 -12.50 -11.85 -4.34
CA ARG A 165 -12.61 -13.00 -5.24
C ARG A 165 -12.88 -12.51 -6.66
N PRO A 166 -11.98 -12.76 -7.62
CA PRO A 166 -12.18 -12.34 -9.00
C PRO A 166 -13.25 -13.21 -9.66
N VAL A 167 -13.96 -12.59 -10.58
CA VAL A 167 -14.89 -13.17 -11.54
C VAL A 167 -14.53 -12.58 -12.89
N VAL A 168 -14.30 -13.44 -13.87
CA VAL A 168 -14.08 -13.00 -15.24
C VAL A 168 -15.34 -13.33 -16.04
N VAL A 169 -16.04 -12.29 -16.48
CA VAL A 169 -17.18 -12.42 -17.39
C VAL A 169 -16.65 -12.38 -18.81
N VAL A 170 -17.02 -13.38 -19.61
CA VAL A 170 -16.56 -13.52 -20.98
C VAL A 170 -17.74 -13.28 -21.91
N SER A 171 -17.56 -12.47 -22.94
CA SER A 171 -18.57 -12.27 -23.98
C SER A 171 -18.84 -13.55 -24.77
N ASP A 172 -20.01 -13.64 -25.43
CA ASP A 172 -20.39 -14.81 -26.23
C ASP A 172 -19.40 -15.10 -27.37
N ASP A 173 -18.86 -14.04 -27.99
CA ASP A 173 -17.84 -14.14 -29.04
C ASP A 173 -16.43 -14.41 -28.49
N ARG A 174 -16.26 -14.45 -27.16
CA ARG A 174 -15.00 -14.68 -26.42
C ARG A 174 -13.89 -13.69 -26.76
N ARG A 175 -14.23 -12.50 -27.24
CA ARG A 175 -13.27 -11.42 -27.52
C ARG A 175 -13.16 -10.38 -26.41
N ARG A 176 -14.12 -10.34 -25.50
CA ARG A 176 -14.14 -9.38 -24.38
C ARG A 176 -14.18 -10.14 -23.07
N LEU A 177 -13.22 -9.83 -22.20
CA LEU A 177 -13.13 -10.38 -20.86
C LEU A 177 -13.19 -9.23 -19.87
N LEU A 178 -14.16 -9.28 -18.96
CA LEU A 178 -14.35 -8.30 -17.90
C LEU A 178 -13.92 -8.92 -16.58
N ALA A 179 -12.79 -8.50 -16.04
CA ALA A 179 -12.31 -8.90 -14.73
C ALA A 179 -12.88 -7.97 -13.65
N GLN A 180 -13.64 -8.54 -12.73
CA GLN A 180 -14.31 -7.81 -11.65
C GLN A 180 -14.48 -8.69 -10.41
N ASP A 181 -14.94 -8.15 -9.29
CA ASP A 181 -15.39 -8.96 -8.17
C ASP A 181 -16.89 -9.32 -8.30
N GLN A 182 -17.41 -10.07 -7.34
CA GLN A 182 -18.82 -10.47 -7.33
C GLN A 182 -19.80 -9.31 -7.11
N SER A 183 -19.32 -8.13 -6.70
CA SER A 183 -20.11 -6.91 -6.59
C SER A 183 -20.05 -6.03 -7.86
N GLY A 184 -19.29 -6.46 -8.87
CA GLY A 184 -19.10 -5.72 -10.11
C GLY A 184 -18.00 -4.64 -10.03
N ARG A 185 -17.17 -4.64 -8.98
CA ARG A 185 -16.03 -3.72 -8.91
C ARG A 185 -14.96 -4.18 -9.90
N PRO A 186 -14.48 -3.32 -10.80
CA PRO A 186 -13.51 -3.72 -11.82
C PRO A 186 -12.12 -3.95 -11.23
N ALA A 187 -11.43 -4.98 -11.70
CA ALA A 187 -10.01 -5.21 -11.42
C ALA A 187 -9.19 -4.48 -12.49
N VAL A 188 -8.70 -3.27 -12.21
CA VAL A 188 -7.98 -2.41 -13.17
C VAL A 188 -6.47 -2.51 -12.94
N GLY A 189 -5.69 -2.65 -14.01
CA GLY A 189 -4.23 -2.77 -13.93
C GLY A 189 -3.73 -4.12 -13.42
N CYS A 190 -4.60 -5.11 -13.33
CA CYS A 190 -4.27 -6.47 -12.92
C CYS A 190 -3.78 -7.29 -14.11
N ARG A 191 -2.86 -8.23 -13.85
CA ARG A 191 -2.37 -9.17 -14.84
C ARG A 191 -3.37 -10.31 -15.04
N LEU A 192 -3.99 -10.42 -16.20
CA LEU A 192 -4.88 -11.53 -16.58
C LEU A 192 -4.16 -12.49 -17.54
N GLU A 193 -3.91 -13.71 -17.09
CA GLU A 193 -3.36 -14.79 -17.92
C GLU A 193 -4.50 -15.62 -18.54
N ILE A 194 -4.45 -15.77 -19.86
CA ILE A 194 -5.38 -16.56 -20.67
C ILE A 194 -4.57 -17.68 -21.32
N GLY A 195 -4.54 -18.84 -20.68
CA GLY A 195 -3.65 -19.93 -21.09
C GLY A 195 -2.18 -19.52 -20.91
N SER A 196 -1.44 -19.36 -22.01
CA SER A 196 -0.04 -18.89 -22.01
C SER A 196 0.10 -17.39 -22.27
N GLU A 197 -0.97 -16.72 -22.67
CA GLU A 197 -0.93 -15.28 -22.96
C GLU A 197 -1.18 -14.46 -21.70
N VAL A 198 -0.56 -13.28 -21.64
CA VAL A 198 -0.65 -12.36 -20.51
C VAL A 198 -1.16 -11.02 -21.00
N HIS A 199 -2.26 -10.57 -20.40
CA HIS A 199 -2.92 -9.31 -20.71
C HIS A 199 -2.99 -8.44 -19.45
N LEU A 200 -3.01 -7.11 -19.61
CA LEU A 200 -3.25 -6.19 -18.50
C LEU A 200 -4.71 -5.70 -18.58
N THR A 201 -5.44 -5.76 -17.48
CA THR A 201 -6.82 -5.28 -17.45
C THR A 201 -6.88 -3.75 -17.57
N GLY A 202 -7.63 -3.28 -18.55
CA GLY A 202 -7.79 -1.85 -18.84
C GLY A 202 -8.87 -1.17 -18.00
N PRO A 203 -9.32 0.02 -18.41
CA PRO A 203 -10.42 0.73 -17.77
C PRO A 203 -11.65 -0.16 -17.60
N GLY A 204 -12.26 -0.14 -16.41
CA GLY A 204 -13.39 -1.00 -16.09
C GLY A 204 -13.04 -2.49 -15.99
N GLY A 205 -11.75 -2.87 -15.97
CA GLY A 205 -11.33 -4.27 -15.87
C GLY A 205 -11.44 -5.05 -17.18
N LEU A 206 -11.61 -4.34 -18.30
CA LEU A 206 -11.79 -4.94 -19.63
C LEU A 206 -10.47 -5.35 -20.27
N VAL A 207 -10.47 -6.52 -20.91
CA VAL A 207 -9.47 -6.97 -21.86
C VAL A 207 -10.18 -7.29 -23.17
N GLU A 208 -9.76 -6.64 -24.25
CA GLU A 208 -10.22 -6.94 -25.61
C GLU A 208 -9.15 -7.75 -26.35
N LEU A 209 -9.56 -8.87 -26.93
CA LEU A 209 -8.70 -9.77 -27.68
C LEU A 209 -8.94 -9.60 -29.18
N GLU A 210 -7.86 -9.62 -29.96
CA GLU A 210 -7.94 -9.61 -31.42
C GLU A 210 -8.57 -10.91 -31.96
N VAL A 211 -8.30 -12.03 -31.29
CA VAL A 211 -8.79 -13.36 -31.64
C VAL A 211 -9.63 -13.93 -30.47
N PRO A 212 -10.76 -14.62 -30.73
CA PRO A 212 -11.55 -15.25 -29.68
C PRO A 212 -10.72 -16.20 -28.80
N ALA A 213 -10.87 -16.08 -27.48
CA ALA A 213 -10.18 -16.95 -26.54
C ALA A 213 -10.66 -18.41 -26.68
N PRO A 214 -9.75 -19.41 -26.62
CA PRO A 214 -10.14 -20.80 -26.75
C PRO A 214 -11.01 -21.28 -25.57
N SER A 215 -12.01 -22.11 -25.84
CA SER A 215 -12.88 -22.67 -24.81
C SER A 215 -12.13 -23.62 -23.88
N GLY A 216 -12.53 -23.66 -22.61
CA GLY A 216 -11.93 -24.53 -21.59
C GLY A 216 -10.58 -24.04 -21.04
N VAL A 217 -10.02 -22.97 -21.61
CA VAL A 217 -8.76 -22.38 -21.15
C VAL A 217 -8.91 -21.79 -19.74
N SER A 218 -7.89 -22.01 -18.92
CA SER A 218 -7.79 -21.44 -17.57
C SER A 218 -7.54 -19.95 -17.62
N LEU A 219 -8.21 -19.23 -16.73
CA LEU A 219 -7.99 -17.81 -16.48
C LEU A 219 -7.30 -17.67 -15.13
N LYS A 220 -6.20 -16.89 -15.08
CA LYS A 220 -5.53 -16.54 -13.83
C LYS A 220 -5.41 -15.02 -13.72
N LEU A 221 -5.74 -14.47 -12.57
CA LEU A 221 -5.51 -13.06 -12.26
C LEU A 221 -4.34 -12.98 -11.28
N GLU A 222 -3.29 -12.24 -11.62
CA GLU A 222 -2.07 -12.05 -10.82
C GLU A 222 -1.43 -13.37 -10.35
N GLY A 223 -1.44 -14.38 -11.24
CA GLY A 223 -0.91 -15.71 -10.96
C GLY A 223 -1.85 -16.64 -10.20
N ILE A 224 -3.08 -16.21 -9.90
CA ILE A 224 -4.04 -16.96 -9.08
C ILE A 224 -5.25 -17.36 -9.95
N PRO A 225 -5.65 -18.64 -10.00
CA PRO A 225 -6.73 -19.10 -10.88
C PRO A 225 -8.07 -18.41 -10.62
N ALA A 226 -8.52 -17.57 -11.57
CA ALA A 226 -9.78 -16.83 -11.51
C ALA A 226 -10.96 -17.58 -12.15
N GLY A 227 -10.71 -18.59 -12.99
CA GLY A 227 -11.77 -19.40 -13.58
C GLY A 227 -11.35 -20.19 -14.83
N ARG A 228 -12.34 -20.58 -15.66
CA ARG A 228 -12.14 -21.18 -16.98
C ARG A 228 -13.15 -20.59 -17.97
N ILE A 229 -12.75 -20.43 -19.23
CA ILE A 229 -13.66 -20.02 -20.31
C ILE A 229 -14.64 -21.16 -20.58
N SER A 230 -15.94 -20.87 -20.58
CA SER A 230 -16.98 -21.86 -20.85
C SER A 230 -16.84 -22.48 -22.26
N GLY A 231 -17.08 -23.78 -22.37
CA GLY A 231 -17.30 -24.43 -23.65
C GLY A 231 -18.74 -24.22 -24.08
N GLY A 232 -18.97 -23.75 -25.31
CA GLY A 232 -20.29 -23.82 -25.92
C GLY A 232 -20.74 -25.28 -25.97
N LYS A 233 -22.01 -25.55 -25.63
CA LYS A 233 -22.58 -26.87 -25.95
C LYS A 233 -22.60 -27.02 -27.48
N PRO A 234 -22.29 -28.22 -28.01
CA PRO A 234 -22.37 -28.49 -29.44
C PRO A 234 -23.80 -28.27 -29.98
#